data_AF-A0A1K1N2N7-F1
#
_entry.id   AF-A0A1K1N2N7-F1
#
_cell.length_a   1.000
_cell.length_b   1.000
_cell.length_c   1.000
_cell.angle_alpha   90.00
_cell.angle_beta   90.00
_cell.angle_gamma   90.00
#
_symmetry.space_group_name_H-M   'P 1'
#
loop_
_entity.id
_entity.type
_entity.pdbx_description
1 polymer ?
#
loop_
_entity_poly.entity_id
_entity_poly.type
_entity_poly.pdbx_seq_one_letter_code
_entity_poly.pdbx_strand_id
1 'polypeptide(L)'
;MKVEPPTPDRIKRLIRSAIHTHEEQFFQTTFQKLPPSTPTKLDALIESIAMLDDTSEDLPREDSSQVTFHELKADPGRPGLESFMKEVHKLRTLPPPHPIRYALLCACFWLRNQEITDNLVDLLVQIIHRISVRAERKVEKEILNALRRVSNKYGILFNMAQKAIDNPEGIIRDVIFPVVSEQTLKDLIKEFKHTGPAYRQKIHAVLLR
;
A
#
# COMPACT_ATOMS: atom_id res chain seq x y z
N MET A 1 -66.97 -9.85 11.17
CA MET A 1 -66.05 -10.89 10.64
C MET A 1 -64.83 -10.94 11.54
N LYS A 2 -64.65 -12.02 12.30
CA LYS A 2 -63.42 -12.23 13.08
C LYS A 2 -62.37 -12.78 12.11
N VAL A 3 -61.34 -11.99 11.82
CA VAL A 3 -60.20 -12.46 11.04
C VAL A 3 -59.37 -13.31 12.00
N GLU A 4 -59.45 -14.63 11.88
CA GLU A 4 -58.57 -15.51 12.63
C GLU A 4 -57.12 -15.22 12.24
N PRO A 5 -56.19 -15.15 13.22
CA PRO A 5 -54.80 -14.89 12.91
C PRO A 5 -54.26 -16.02 12.02
N PRO A 6 -53.57 -15.69 10.92
CA PRO A 6 -53.03 -16.70 10.02
C PRO A 6 -52.09 -17.63 10.79
N THR A 7 -52.24 -18.94 10.56
CA THR A 7 -51.41 -19.99 11.16
C THR A 7 -49.92 -19.65 10.98
N PRO A 8 -49.05 -19.91 11.98
CA PRO A 8 -47.62 -19.58 11.90
C PRO A 8 -46.93 -20.10 10.62
N ASP A 9 -47.37 -21.24 10.07
CA ASP A 9 -46.85 -21.75 8.79
C ASP A 9 -47.26 -20.91 7.58
N ARG A 10 -48.46 -20.32 7.59
CA ARG A 10 -48.92 -19.39 6.56
C ARG A 10 -48.12 -18.08 6.62
N ILE A 11 -47.79 -17.60 7.82
CA ILE A 11 -46.91 -16.43 8.01
C ILE A 11 -45.51 -16.73 7.47
N LYS A 12 -44.91 -17.88 7.82
CA LYS A 12 -43.58 -18.29 7.30
C LYS A 12 -43.57 -18.38 5.77
N ARG A 13 -44.61 -18.95 5.16
CA ARG A 13 -44.74 -19.03 3.70
C ARG A 13 -44.86 -17.64 3.07
N LEU A 14 -45.66 -16.75 3.65
CA LEU A 14 -45.80 -15.36 3.17
C LEU A 14 -44.47 -14.61 3.27
N ILE A 15 -43.73 -14.77 4.37
CA ILE A 15 -42.39 -14.18 4.54
C ILE A 15 -41.45 -14.72 3.46
N ARG A 16 -41.38 -16.03 3.24
CA ARG A 16 -40.54 -16.63 2.18
C ARG A 16 -40.92 -16.11 0.79
N SER A 17 -42.21 -16.01 0.49
CA SER A 17 -42.70 -15.48 -0.78
C SER A 17 -42.31 -14.01 -0.97
N ALA A 18 -42.48 -13.19 0.07
CA ALA A 18 -42.13 -11.77 0.02
C ALA A 18 -40.61 -11.56 -0.15
N ILE A 19 -39.80 -12.35 0.54
CA ILE A 19 -38.34 -12.36 0.37
C ILE A 19 -37.98 -12.72 -1.07
N HIS A 20 -38.56 -13.79 -1.60
CA HIS A 20 -38.26 -14.24 -2.96
C HIS A 20 -38.63 -13.18 -4.01
N THR A 21 -39.82 -12.60 -3.90
CA THR A 21 -40.26 -11.52 -4.80
C THR A 21 -39.36 -10.28 -4.70
N HIS A 22 -38.93 -9.91 -3.50
CA HIS A 22 -38.01 -8.78 -3.32
C HIS A 22 -36.63 -9.07 -3.93
N GLU A 23 -36.06 -10.26 -3.69
CA GLU A 23 -34.77 -10.66 -4.26
C GLU A 23 -34.84 -10.64 -5.79
N GLU A 24 -35.88 -11.19 -6.40
CA GLU A 24 -36.08 -11.20 -7.85
C GLU A 24 -36.19 -9.76 -8.42
N GLN A 25 -36.99 -8.91 -7.78
CA GLN A 25 -37.12 -7.50 -8.17
C GLN A 25 -35.80 -6.73 -8.05
N PHE A 26 -35.04 -6.97 -6.99
CA PHE A 26 -33.74 -6.34 -6.76
C PHE A 26 -32.74 -6.72 -7.87
N PHE A 27 -32.62 -8.01 -8.19
CA PHE A 27 -31.72 -8.47 -9.24
C PHE A 27 -32.13 -7.96 -10.62
N GLN A 28 -33.43 -7.99 -10.94
CA GLN A 28 -33.95 -7.41 -12.17
C GLN A 28 -33.66 -5.91 -12.29
N THR A 29 -33.92 -5.14 -11.24
CA THR A 29 -33.67 -3.70 -11.23
C THR A 29 -32.19 -3.38 -11.41
N THR A 30 -31.31 -4.18 -10.79
CA THR A 30 -29.85 -4.03 -10.94
C THR A 30 -29.41 -4.36 -12.36
N PHE A 31 -29.95 -5.44 -12.93
CA PHE A 31 -29.68 -5.84 -14.31
C PHE A 31 -30.12 -4.76 -15.32
N GLN A 32 -31.29 -4.16 -15.13
CA GLN A 32 -31.79 -3.09 -16.00
C GLN A 32 -30.95 -1.81 -15.96
N LYS A 33 -30.17 -1.59 -14.90
CA LYS A 33 -29.23 -0.46 -14.80
C LYS A 33 -27.91 -0.71 -15.56
N LEU A 34 -27.65 -1.94 -16.00
CA LEU A 34 -26.43 -2.26 -16.73
C LEU A 34 -26.55 -1.78 -18.19
N PRO A 35 -25.50 -1.14 -18.72
CA PRO A 35 -25.43 -0.85 -20.15
C PRO A 35 -25.57 -2.13 -20.99
N PRO A 36 -26.18 -2.05 -22.20
CA PRO A 36 -26.45 -3.24 -23.02
C PRO A 36 -25.17 -3.95 -23.51
N SER A 37 -24.01 -3.29 -23.47
CA SER A 37 -22.71 -3.90 -23.81
C SER A 37 -22.05 -4.64 -22.64
N THR A 38 -22.52 -4.44 -21.41
CA THR A 38 -21.92 -5.00 -20.20
C THR A 38 -22.15 -6.51 -20.07
N PRO A 39 -23.35 -7.06 -20.32
CA PRO A 39 -23.57 -8.51 -20.29
C PRO A 39 -22.63 -9.27 -21.23
N THR A 40 -22.47 -8.80 -22.47
CA THR A 40 -21.56 -9.41 -23.47
C THR A 40 -20.10 -9.40 -23.00
N LYS A 41 -19.66 -8.29 -22.38
CA LYS A 41 -18.30 -8.19 -21.83
C LYS A 41 -18.10 -9.11 -20.62
N LEU A 42 -19.11 -9.21 -19.75
CA LEU A 42 -19.08 -10.11 -18.58
C LEU A 42 -19.05 -11.57 -19.02
N ASP A 43 -19.83 -11.94 -20.04
CA ASP A 43 -19.84 -13.29 -20.60
C ASP A 43 -18.48 -13.64 -21.23
N ALA A 44 -17.93 -12.76 -22.08
CA ALA A 44 -16.60 -12.94 -22.67
C ALA A 44 -15.50 -13.05 -21.60
N LEU A 45 -15.61 -12.28 -20.51
CA LEU A 45 -14.65 -12.31 -19.42
C LEU A 45 -14.74 -13.64 -18.64
N ILE A 46 -15.93 -14.16 -18.37
CA ILE A 46 -16.11 -15.47 -17.73
C ILE A 46 -15.53 -16.59 -18.59
N GLU A 47 -15.76 -16.55 -19.91
CA GLU A 47 -15.16 -17.50 -20.84
C GLU A 47 -13.64 -17.41 -20.85
N SER A 48 -13.08 -16.20 -20.80
CA SER A 48 -11.62 -16.03 -20.72
C SER A 48 -11.02 -16.59 -19.42
N ILE A 49 -11.73 -16.43 -18.29
CA ILE A 49 -11.31 -16.97 -17.00
C ILE A 49 -11.37 -18.50 -17.02
N ALA A 50 -12.40 -19.08 -17.66
CA ALA A 50 -12.53 -20.53 -17.81
C ALA A 50 -11.33 -21.14 -18.56
N MET A 51 -10.87 -20.49 -19.62
CA MET A 51 -9.70 -20.95 -20.39
C MET A 51 -8.39 -20.89 -19.60
N LEU A 52 -8.33 -20.06 -18.56
CA LEU A 52 -7.17 -19.97 -17.66
C LEU A 52 -7.18 -21.08 -16.60
N ASP A 53 -8.36 -21.58 -16.22
CA ASP A 53 -8.53 -22.55 -15.12
C ASP A 53 -8.37 -24.01 -15.59
N ASP A 54 -8.64 -24.32 -16.86
CA ASP A 54 -8.45 -25.64 -17.49
C ASP A 54 -6.98 -26.13 -17.52
N THR A 55 -6.02 -25.33 -17.03
CA THR A 55 -4.62 -25.76 -16.83
C THR A 55 -4.36 -26.40 -15.46
N SER A 56 -5.36 -26.47 -14.59
CA SER A 56 -5.29 -27.15 -13.28
C SER A 56 -6.04 -28.49 -13.29
N GLU A 57 -5.31 -29.59 -13.52
CA GLU A 57 -5.85 -30.95 -13.71
C GLU A 57 -6.50 -31.62 -12.46
N ASP A 58 -6.74 -30.93 -11.34
CA ASP A 58 -7.10 -31.57 -10.06
C ASP A 58 -8.37 -31.03 -9.38
N LEU A 59 -9.43 -30.75 -10.14
CA LEU A 59 -10.77 -30.60 -9.56
C LEU A 59 -11.71 -31.68 -10.11
N PRO A 60 -12.30 -32.54 -9.25
CA PRO A 60 -13.28 -33.51 -9.70
C PRO A 60 -14.46 -32.75 -10.30
N ARG A 61 -14.78 -33.05 -11.57
CA ARG A 61 -16.00 -32.61 -12.23
C ARG A 61 -17.18 -33.22 -11.48
N GLU A 62 -17.77 -32.49 -10.54
CA GLU A 62 -19.08 -32.86 -10.00
C GLU A 62 -20.12 -32.65 -11.10
N ASP A 63 -20.72 -33.76 -11.52
CA ASP A 63 -21.80 -33.80 -12.50
C ASP A 63 -23.00 -32.97 -12.01
N SER A 64 -23.38 -32.03 -12.87
CA SER A 64 -24.62 -31.25 -12.90
C SER A 64 -25.75 -31.71 -11.96
N SER A 65 -26.05 -30.90 -10.95
CA SER A 65 -27.45 -30.56 -10.65
C SER A 65 -27.54 -29.25 -9.87
N GLN A 66 -27.67 -28.15 -10.63
CA GLN A 66 -28.29 -26.90 -10.19
C GLN A 66 -27.77 -26.31 -8.86
N VAL A 67 -26.75 -25.44 -8.95
CA VAL A 67 -26.32 -24.61 -7.80
C VAL A 67 -27.55 -23.99 -7.15
N THR A 68 -27.84 -24.42 -5.93
CA THR A 68 -29.06 -24.00 -5.24
C THR A 68 -28.91 -22.53 -4.86
N PHE A 69 -29.98 -21.73 -4.89
CA PHE A 69 -29.92 -20.31 -4.50
C PHE A 69 -29.27 -20.09 -3.11
N HIS A 70 -29.38 -21.09 -2.22
CA HIS A 70 -28.68 -21.12 -0.93
C HIS A 70 -27.15 -21.25 -1.04
N GLU A 71 -26.64 -22.02 -2.00
CA GLU A 71 -25.19 -22.16 -2.27
C GLU A 71 -24.62 -20.91 -2.97
N LEU A 72 -25.45 -20.26 -3.81
CA LEU A 72 -25.13 -18.98 -4.43
C LEU A 72 -25.05 -17.84 -3.40
N LYS A 73 -25.80 -17.96 -2.29
CA LYS A 73 -25.81 -16.99 -1.19
C LYS A 73 -24.83 -17.36 -0.06
N ALA A 74 -24.18 -18.52 -0.14
CA ALA A 74 -23.20 -18.94 0.85
C ALA A 74 -22.00 -17.99 0.84
N ASP A 75 -21.51 -17.66 2.04
CA ASP A 75 -20.40 -16.72 2.22
C ASP A 75 -19.21 -17.13 1.33
N PRO A 76 -18.66 -16.23 0.49
CA PRO A 76 -17.52 -16.52 -0.37
C PRO A 76 -16.27 -16.95 0.41
N GLY A 77 -16.24 -16.73 1.73
CA GLY A 77 -15.13 -17.10 2.60
C GLY A 77 -14.09 -15.98 2.69
N ARG A 78 -12.82 -16.32 2.97
CA ARG A 78 -11.78 -15.29 3.10
C ARG A 78 -11.58 -14.58 1.75
N PRO A 79 -11.58 -13.24 1.72
CA PRO A 79 -11.36 -12.49 0.49
C PRO A 79 -9.98 -12.84 -0.09
N GLY A 80 -9.95 -13.17 -1.39
CA GLY A 80 -8.76 -13.69 -2.08
C GLY A 80 -9.06 -14.20 -3.48
N LEU A 81 -8.02 -14.47 -4.26
CA LEU A 81 -8.16 -14.93 -5.66
C LEU A 81 -8.91 -16.27 -5.74
N GLU A 82 -8.66 -17.19 -4.82
CA GLU A 82 -9.34 -18.50 -4.76
C GLU A 82 -10.84 -18.36 -4.46
N SER A 83 -11.20 -17.50 -3.51
CA SER A 83 -12.59 -17.20 -3.16
C SER A 83 -13.32 -16.54 -4.34
N PHE A 84 -12.64 -15.62 -5.04
CA PHE A 84 -13.14 -15.00 -6.25
C PHE A 84 -13.35 -16.02 -7.38
N MET A 85 -12.37 -16.89 -7.65
CA MET A 85 -12.47 -17.94 -8.67
C MET A 85 -13.63 -18.89 -8.36
N LYS A 86 -13.78 -19.33 -7.11
CA LYS A 86 -14.90 -20.17 -6.67
C LYS A 86 -16.25 -19.51 -6.90
N GLU A 87 -16.39 -18.22 -6.62
CA GLU A 87 -17.63 -17.47 -6.81
C GLU A 87 -17.97 -17.28 -8.31
N VAL A 88 -16.97 -17.00 -9.15
CA VAL A 88 -17.13 -16.96 -10.61
C VAL A 88 -17.59 -18.30 -11.16
N HIS A 89 -17.06 -19.42 -10.65
CA HIS A 89 -17.49 -20.76 -11.02
C HIS A 89 -18.95 -21.05 -10.65
N LYS A 90 -19.39 -20.69 -9.43
CA LYS A 90 -20.81 -20.80 -9.04
C LYS A 90 -21.72 -19.98 -9.95
N LEU A 91 -21.29 -18.79 -10.35
CA LEU A 91 -22.08 -17.90 -11.19
C LEU A 91 -22.15 -18.37 -12.66
N ARG A 92 -21.13 -19.12 -13.12
CA ARG A 92 -21.07 -19.72 -14.46
C ARG A 92 -22.12 -20.82 -14.66
N THR A 93 -22.53 -21.53 -13.60
CA THR A 93 -23.54 -22.59 -13.73
C THR A 93 -24.95 -22.07 -14.05
N LEU A 94 -25.16 -20.75 -14.00
CA LEU A 94 -26.43 -20.11 -14.36
C LEU A 94 -26.47 -19.79 -15.87
N PRO A 95 -27.53 -20.24 -16.59
CA PRO A 95 -27.65 -20.04 -18.04
C PRO A 95 -27.87 -18.55 -18.36
N PRO A 96 -27.20 -17.97 -19.38
CA PRO A 96 -27.46 -16.61 -19.81
C PRO A 96 -28.78 -16.51 -20.62
N PRO A 97 -29.55 -15.41 -20.52
CA PRO A 97 -29.39 -14.28 -19.62
C PRO A 97 -30.05 -14.52 -18.25
N HIS A 98 -29.29 -14.41 -17.15
CA HIS A 98 -29.83 -14.55 -15.78
C HIS A 98 -29.55 -13.28 -14.95
N PRO A 99 -30.55 -12.48 -14.57
CA PRO A 99 -30.35 -11.23 -13.82
C PRO A 99 -29.52 -11.39 -12.54
N ILE A 100 -29.72 -12.50 -11.82
CA ILE A 100 -28.96 -12.82 -10.60
C ILE A 100 -27.46 -12.99 -10.92
N ARG A 101 -27.13 -13.64 -12.04
CA ARG A 101 -25.73 -13.87 -12.46
C ARG A 101 -25.03 -12.53 -12.67
N TYR A 102 -25.62 -11.64 -13.46
CA TYR A 102 -25.02 -10.34 -13.76
C TYR A 102 -24.95 -9.44 -12.53
N ALA A 103 -26.00 -9.38 -11.71
CA ALA A 103 -26.01 -8.57 -10.51
C ALA A 103 -24.95 -9.02 -9.49
N LEU A 104 -24.80 -10.32 -9.27
CA LEU A 104 -23.78 -10.86 -8.36
C LEU A 104 -22.36 -10.72 -8.92
N LEU A 105 -22.14 -10.91 -10.22
CA LEU A 105 -20.84 -10.63 -10.85
C LEU A 105 -20.43 -9.17 -10.67
N CYS A 106 -21.35 -8.23 -10.92
CA CYS A 106 -21.08 -6.81 -10.71
C CYS A 106 -20.78 -6.50 -9.25
N ALA A 107 -21.51 -7.09 -8.30
CA ALA A 107 -21.24 -6.95 -6.87
C ALA A 107 -19.86 -7.52 -6.49
N CYS A 108 -19.50 -8.70 -7.00
CA CYS A 108 -18.21 -9.33 -6.75
C CYS A 108 -17.05 -8.48 -7.31
N PHE A 109 -17.17 -7.99 -8.54
CA PHE A 109 -16.16 -7.10 -9.12
C PHE A 109 -16.03 -5.80 -8.36
N TRP A 110 -17.14 -5.23 -7.89
CA TRP A 110 -17.11 -4.02 -7.07
C TRP A 110 -16.35 -4.24 -5.76
N LEU A 111 -16.70 -5.29 -5.01
CA LEU A 111 -16.03 -5.64 -3.75
C LEU A 111 -14.53 -5.91 -3.98
N ARG A 112 -14.18 -6.65 -5.03
CA ARG A 112 -12.78 -6.96 -5.34
C ARG A 112 -11.99 -5.70 -5.72
N ASN A 113 -12.59 -4.78 -6.47
CA ASN A 113 -11.95 -3.50 -6.80
C ASN A 113 -11.70 -2.66 -5.54
N GLN A 114 -12.64 -2.63 -4.60
CA GLN A 114 -12.47 -1.93 -3.33
C GLN A 114 -11.31 -2.55 -2.53
N GLU A 115 -11.27 -3.87 -2.40
CA GLU A 115 -10.21 -4.58 -1.68
C GLU A 115 -8.82 -4.35 -2.31
N ILE A 116 -8.70 -4.40 -3.64
CA ILE A 116 -7.44 -4.08 -4.33
C ILE A 116 -7.02 -2.64 -4.05
N THR A 117 -7.97 -1.71 -4.07
CA THR A 117 -7.71 -0.29 -3.79
C THR A 117 -7.23 -0.08 -2.36
N ASP A 118 -7.91 -0.68 -1.38
CA ASP A 118 -7.54 -0.60 0.04
C ASP A 118 -6.12 -1.16 0.27
N ASN A 119 -5.80 -2.32 -0.32
CA ASN A 119 -4.46 -2.90 -0.26
C ASN A 119 -3.38 -1.99 -0.90
N LEU A 120 -3.69 -1.35 -2.03
CA LEU A 120 -2.78 -0.40 -2.67
C LEU A 120 -2.55 0.84 -1.81
N VAL A 121 -3.60 1.35 -1.15
CA VAL A 121 -3.50 2.48 -0.22
C VAL A 121 -2.62 2.11 0.98
N ASP A 122 -2.80 0.92 1.57
CA ASP A 122 -1.96 0.45 2.67
C ASP A 122 -0.49 0.35 2.27
N LEU A 123 -0.22 -0.21 1.08
CA LEU A 123 1.14 -0.30 0.55
C LEU A 123 1.75 1.08 0.32
N LEU A 124 0.97 2.03 -0.22
CA LEU A 124 1.40 3.42 -0.40
C LEU A 124 1.75 4.07 0.94
N VAL A 125 0.90 3.89 1.96
CA VAL A 125 1.16 4.39 3.32
C VAL A 125 2.45 3.81 3.88
N GLN A 126 2.70 2.50 3.71
CA GLN A 126 3.94 1.85 4.14
C GLN A 126 5.18 2.41 3.44
N ILE A 127 5.10 2.65 2.12
CA ILE A 127 6.20 3.24 1.36
C ILE A 127 6.49 4.66 1.85
N ILE A 128 5.45 5.49 1.99
CA ILE A 128 5.58 6.87 2.48
C ILE A 128 6.25 6.86 3.85
N HIS A 129 5.77 6.04 4.79
CA HIS A 129 6.36 5.94 6.12
C HIS A 129 7.84 5.53 6.07
N ARG A 130 8.19 4.53 5.25
CA ARG A 130 9.57 4.08 5.08
C ARG A 130 10.48 5.17 4.51
N ILE A 131 9.98 5.98 3.57
CA ILE A 131 10.72 7.12 3.01
C ILE A 131 10.94 8.19 4.09
N SER A 132 9.91 8.56 4.85
CA SER A 132 10.01 9.55 5.93
C SER A 132 11.04 9.15 6.97
N VAL A 133 10.96 7.92 7.49
CA VAL A 133 11.91 7.38 8.47
C VAL A 133 13.34 7.36 7.91
N ARG A 134 13.51 7.04 6.62
CA ARG A 134 14.83 7.04 5.98
C ARG A 134 15.38 8.46 5.81
N ALA A 135 14.54 9.43 5.48
CA ALA A 135 14.92 10.82 5.34
C ALA A 135 15.37 11.40 6.69
N GLU A 136 14.59 11.17 7.76
CA GLU A 136 14.94 11.58 9.13
C GLU A 136 16.30 11.03 9.55
N ARG A 137 16.50 9.70 9.41
CA ARG A 137 17.79 9.06 9.73
C ARG A 137 18.95 9.61 8.92
N LYS A 138 18.73 9.98 7.66
CA LYS A 138 19.77 10.56 6.81
C LYS A 138 20.16 11.96 7.31
N VAL A 139 19.17 12.80 7.60
CA VAL A 139 19.39 14.16 8.13
C VAL A 139 20.09 14.12 9.49
N GLU A 140 19.63 13.27 10.40
CA GLU A 140 20.25 13.09 11.72
C GLU A 140 21.73 12.69 11.58
N LYS A 141 22.02 11.71 10.70
CA LYS A 141 23.39 11.27 10.45
C LYS A 141 24.26 12.39 9.85
N GLU A 142 23.73 13.19 8.94
CA GLU A 142 24.44 14.34 8.36
C GLU A 142 24.74 15.41 9.41
N ILE A 143 23.76 15.74 10.27
CA ILE A 143 23.94 16.70 11.37
C ILE A 143 25.00 16.19 12.37
N LEU A 144 24.90 14.93 12.81
CA LEU A 144 25.88 14.33 13.73
C LEU A 144 27.29 14.33 13.14
N ASN A 145 27.43 14.02 11.86
CA ASN A 145 28.73 14.07 11.17
C ASN A 145 29.27 15.50 11.06
N ALA A 146 28.42 16.48 10.77
CA ALA A 146 28.81 17.88 10.72
C ALA A 146 29.28 18.39 12.10
N LEU A 147 28.54 18.07 13.16
CA LEU A 147 28.91 18.43 14.55
C LEU A 147 30.25 17.80 14.95
N ARG A 148 30.44 16.50 14.68
CA ARG A 148 31.73 15.82 14.92
C ARG A 148 32.88 16.47 14.16
N ARG A 149 32.66 16.87 12.89
CA ARG A 149 33.68 17.54 12.09
C ARG A 149 34.07 18.89 12.70
N VAL A 150 33.11 19.66 13.21
CA VAL A 150 33.37 20.95 13.86
C VAL A 150 34.09 20.77 15.20
N SER A 151 33.66 19.82 16.05
CA SER A 151 34.31 19.58 17.34
C SER A 151 35.77 19.13 17.19
N ASN A 152 36.06 18.26 16.20
CA ASN A 152 37.45 17.83 15.94
C ASN A 152 38.35 19.01 15.55
N LYS A 153 37.83 19.99 14.80
CA LYS A 153 38.60 21.19 14.41
C LYS A 153 38.97 22.04 15.63
N TYR A 154 38.01 22.27 16.52
CA TYR A 154 38.27 23.01 17.76
C TYR A 154 39.21 22.27 18.69
N GLY A 155 39.10 20.93 18.79
CA GLY A 155 40.03 20.11 19.55
C GLY A 155 41.47 20.21 19.04
N ILE A 156 41.66 20.18 17.71
CA ILE A 156 42.98 20.35 17.09
C ILE A 156 43.56 21.74 17.38
N LEU A 157 42.76 22.80 17.23
CA LEU A 157 43.18 24.18 17.52
C LEU A 157 43.51 24.38 19.00
N PHE A 158 42.69 23.83 19.90
CA PHE A 158 42.91 23.90 21.34
C PHE A 158 44.22 23.21 21.74
N ASN A 159 44.44 21.97 21.27
CA ASN A 159 45.66 21.23 21.58
C ASN A 159 46.92 21.94 21.02
N MET A 160 46.80 22.54 19.83
CA MET A 160 47.89 23.31 19.23
C MET A 160 48.19 24.59 20.02
N ALA A 161 47.17 25.35 20.40
CA ALA A 161 47.32 26.56 21.21
C ALA A 161 47.89 26.23 22.60
N GLN A 162 47.42 25.17 23.23
CA GLN A 162 47.92 24.72 24.53
C GLN A 162 49.41 24.38 24.46
N LYS A 163 49.83 23.59 23.46
CA LYS A 163 51.25 23.23 23.31
C LYS A 163 52.16 24.40 22.97
N ALA A 164 51.66 25.37 22.20
CA ALA A 164 52.39 26.60 21.91
C ALA A 164 52.58 27.47 23.17
N ILE A 165 51.57 27.53 24.05
CA ILE A 165 51.66 28.24 25.34
C ILE A 165 52.62 27.51 26.29
N ASP A 166 52.55 26.18 26.36
CA ASP A 166 53.39 25.38 27.26
C ASP A 166 54.88 25.44 26.88
N ASN A 167 55.23 25.64 25.61
CA ASN A 167 56.61 25.69 25.11
C ASN A 167 56.82 26.84 24.10
N PRO A 168 56.93 28.10 24.57
CA PRO A 168 56.95 29.28 23.70
C PRO A 168 58.21 29.41 22.85
N GLU A 169 59.37 28.96 23.35
CA GLU A 169 60.66 29.02 22.65
C GLU A 169 61.00 27.71 21.91
N GLY A 170 60.08 26.75 21.91
CA GLY A 170 60.29 25.44 21.29
C GLY A 170 60.25 25.49 19.77
N ILE A 171 61.05 24.66 19.11
CA ILE A 171 61.03 24.54 17.65
C ILE A 171 59.66 23.97 17.24
N ILE A 172 58.96 24.67 16.34
CA ILE A 172 57.61 24.30 15.84
C ILE A 172 57.55 22.83 15.40
N ARG A 173 58.64 22.36 14.78
CA ARG A 173 58.74 20.98 14.31
C ARG A 173 58.61 19.95 15.43
N ASP A 174 59.17 20.24 16.60
CA ASP A 174 59.27 19.30 17.70
C ASP A 174 58.12 19.48 18.72
N VAL A 175 57.44 20.63 18.70
CA VAL A 175 56.34 20.95 19.62
C VAL A 175 54.95 20.76 18.99
N ILE A 176 54.76 21.14 17.72
CA ILE A 176 53.43 21.23 17.10
C ILE A 176 53.15 20.05 16.17
N PHE A 177 54.12 19.62 15.33
CA PHE A 177 53.90 18.50 14.40
C PHE A 177 53.68 17.12 15.07
N PRO A 178 54.12 16.85 16.31
CA PRO A 178 53.72 15.63 17.02
C PRO A 178 52.23 15.59 17.37
N VAL A 179 51.57 16.75 17.53
CA VAL A 179 50.15 16.86 17.88
C VAL A 179 49.27 16.93 16.64
N VAL A 180 49.75 17.54 15.56
CA VAL A 180 49.00 17.72 14.31
C VAL A 180 49.92 17.46 13.12
N SER A 181 49.58 16.48 12.28
CA SER A 181 50.39 16.17 11.09
C SER A 181 50.41 17.32 10.08
N GLU A 182 51.50 17.44 9.31
CA GLU A 182 51.62 18.42 8.22
C GLU A 182 50.51 18.25 7.17
N GLN A 183 50.08 17.01 6.94
CA GLN A 183 49.01 16.67 5.99
C GLN A 183 47.65 17.22 6.44
N THR A 184 47.30 17.07 7.73
CA THR A 184 46.07 17.64 8.31
C THR A 184 46.04 19.17 8.23
N LEU A 185 47.19 19.84 8.37
CA LEU A 185 47.27 21.30 8.20
C LEU A 185 47.13 21.73 6.75
N LYS A 186 47.75 21.01 5.81
CA LYS A 186 47.56 21.23 4.36
C LYS A 186 46.09 21.04 3.97
N ASP A 187 45.42 20.04 4.52
CA ASP A 187 44.01 19.77 4.27
C ASP A 187 43.10 20.84 4.89
N LEU A 188 43.40 21.33 6.10
CA LEU A 188 42.72 22.49 6.71
C LEU A 188 42.87 23.76 5.86
N ILE A 189 44.07 24.02 5.32
CA ILE A 189 44.33 25.19 4.46
C ILE A 189 43.57 25.07 3.15
N LYS A 190 43.55 23.89 2.51
CA LYS A 190 42.73 23.64 1.30
C LYS A 190 41.25 23.83 1.60
N GLU A 191 40.76 23.28 2.71
CA GLU A 191 39.37 23.40 3.13
C GLU A 191 38.99 24.87 3.34
N PHE A 192 39.83 25.68 4.00
CA PHE A 192 39.58 27.12 4.17
C PHE A 192 39.63 27.91 2.85
N LYS A 193 40.56 27.58 1.95
CA LYS A 193 40.64 28.22 0.61
C LYS A 193 39.41 27.92 -0.25
N HIS A 194 38.83 26.72 -0.13
CA HIS A 194 37.61 26.34 -0.85
C HIS A 194 36.31 26.75 -0.15
N THR A 195 36.32 26.95 1.17
CA THR A 195 35.17 27.45 1.98
C THR A 195 35.07 28.99 1.96
N GLY A 196 35.73 29.66 1.01
CA GLY A 196 35.70 31.10 0.80
C GLY A 196 34.30 31.67 0.46
N PRO A 197 34.18 32.90 -0.09
CA PRO A 197 33.00 33.80 -0.06
C PRO A 197 31.61 33.18 -0.33
N ALA A 198 31.53 32.04 -1.03
CA ALA A 198 30.34 31.22 -1.20
C ALA A 198 29.69 30.74 0.13
N TYR A 199 30.46 30.49 1.21
CA TYR A 199 29.89 30.09 2.50
C TYR A 199 29.18 31.26 3.21
N ARG A 200 29.75 32.49 3.11
CA ARG A 200 29.09 33.71 3.60
C ARG A 200 27.79 33.99 2.85
N GLN A 201 27.76 33.76 1.53
CA GLN A 201 26.54 33.90 0.72
C GLN A 201 25.44 32.88 1.09
N LYS A 202 25.80 31.61 1.34
CA LYS A 202 24.82 30.58 1.75
C LYS A 202 24.20 30.85 3.13
N ILE A 203 24.97 31.34 4.09
CA ILE A 203 24.46 31.68 5.42
C ILE A 203 23.52 32.90 5.35
N HIS A 204 23.87 33.94 4.58
CA HIS A 204 22.98 35.09 4.38
C HIS A 204 21.67 34.71 3.69
N ALA A 205 21.70 33.79 2.72
CA ALA A 205 20.50 33.34 2.01
C ALA A 205 19.53 32.50 2.87
N VAL A 206 20.03 31.81 3.90
CA VAL A 206 19.20 30.99 4.81
C VAL A 206 18.68 31.79 6.01
N LEU A 207 19.38 32.86 6.43
CA LEU A 207 18.95 33.73 7.54
C LEU A 207 17.98 34.87 7.14
N LEU A 208 17.79 35.13 5.84
CA LEU A 208 16.88 36.16 5.31
C LEU A 208 15.60 35.58 4.68
N ARG A 209 15.19 34.37 5.06
CA ARG A 209 13.94 33.76 4.60
C ARG A 209 13.06 33.33 5.76
#